data_AF-A0A4Y8C8I1-F1
#
_entry.id   AF-A0A4Y8C8I1-F1
#
_cell.length_a   1.000
_cell.length_b   1.000
_cell.length_c   1.000
_cell.angle_alpha   90.00
_cell.angle_beta   90.00
_cell.angle_gamma   90.00
#
_symmetry.space_group_name_H-M   'P 1'
#
loop_
_entity.id
_entity.type
_entity.pdbx_description
1 polymer ?
#
loop_
_entity_poly.entity_id
_entity_poly.type
_entity_poly.pdbx_seq_one_letter_code
_entity_poly.pdbx_strand_id
1 'polypeptide(L)'
;DQFLSTRVDGSSGSDKMHNQMQNIFLEQIERFSGVIIATTNFLESLDSAFSRRFDYKIEFKKPDFKDRLKIWEKFLPKKALFEKDFDINILSNYELSGAQILM
;
A
#
# COMPACT_ATOMS: atom_id res chain seq x y z
N ASP A 1 3.38 6.33 -7.88
CA ASP A 1 4.37 7.00 -7.02
C ASP A 1 5.13 8.15 -7.69
N GLN A 2 5.35 8.17 -9.02
CA GLN A 2 6.10 9.24 -9.70
C GLN A 2 5.51 10.67 -9.59
N PHE A 3 4.22 10.81 -9.28
CA PHE A 3 3.58 12.13 -9.15
C PHE A 3 3.73 12.76 -7.75
N LEU A 4 3.96 11.95 -6.71
CA LEU A 4 4.01 12.38 -5.31
C LEU A 4 5.43 12.39 -4.74
N SER A 5 6.42 12.07 -5.57
CA SER A 5 7.82 12.03 -5.19
C SER A 5 8.36 13.42 -4.84
N THR A 6 9.42 13.45 -4.03
CA THR A 6 10.17 14.67 -3.68
C THR A 6 10.43 15.56 -4.89
N ARG A 7 10.40 16.88 -4.66
CA ARG A 7 10.65 17.91 -5.68
C ARG A 7 11.93 17.61 -6.44
N VAL A 8 11.85 17.73 -7.77
CA VAL A 8 13.02 17.61 -8.64
C VAL A 8 13.73 18.96 -8.67
N ASP A 9 14.96 19.01 -8.17
CA ASP A 9 15.85 20.17 -8.28
C ASP A 9 16.41 20.25 -9.71
N GLY A 10 15.57 20.70 -10.64
CA GLY A 10 15.90 20.83 -12.06
C GLY A 10 15.44 22.17 -12.65
N SER A 11 16.26 22.74 -13.54
CA SER A 11 15.97 24.00 -14.24
C SER A 11 15.11 23.81 -15.51
N SER A 12 14.73 22.57 -15.83
CA SER A 12 13.98 22.26 -17.05
C SER A 12 12.52 22.68 -16.96
N GLY A 13 11.90 22.98 -18.11
CA GLY A 13 10.47 23.34 -18.16
C GLY A 13 9.55 22.22 -17.66
N SER A 14 9.97 20.95 -17.84
CA SER A 14 9.25 19.77 -17.39
C SER A 14 9.17 19.69 -15.85
N ASP A 15 10.28 19.97 -15.17
CA ASP A 15 10.35 19.91 -13.70
C ASP A 15 9.48 20.98 -13.04
N LYS A 16 9.47 22.19 -13.62
CA LYS A 16 8.60 23.27 -13.17
C LYS A 16 7.11 22.91 -13.32
N MET A 17 6.74 22.30 -14.45
CA MET A 17 5.37 21.89 -14.71
C MET A 17 4.92 20.77 -13.76
N HIS A 18 5.82 19.82 -13.47
CA HIS A 18 5.57 18.76 -12.48
C HIS A 18 5.32 19.33 -11.08
N ASN A 19 6.20 20.22 -10.61
CA ASN A 19 6.05 20.89 -9.31
C ASN A 19 4.76 21.73 -9.24
N GLN A 20 4.36 22.37 -10.34
CA GLN A 20 3.10 23.12 -10.40
C GLN A 20 1.88 22.21 -10.26
N MET A 21 1.86 21.06 -10.96
CA MET A 21 0.78 20.09 -10.83
C MET A 21 0.68 19.52 -9.41
N GLN A 22 1.81 19.26 -8.75
CA GLN A 22 1.84 18.85 -7.35
C GLN A 22 1.18 19.87 -6.42
N ASN A 23 1.52 21.16 -6.56
CA ASN A 23 0.91 22.23 -5.76
C ASN A 23 -0.60 22.35 -5.99
N ILE A 24 -1.05 22.29 -7.25
CA ILE A 24 -2.48 22.33 -7.58
C ILE A 24 -3.21 21.17 -6.90
N PHE A 25 -2.65 19.97 -6.98
CA PHE A 25 -3.26 18.80 -6.37
C PHE A 25 -3.32 18.90 -4.83
N LEU A 26 -2.29 19.45 -4.17
CA LEU A 26 -2.33 19.73 -2.73
C LEU A 26 -3.47 20.68 -2.35
N GLU A 27 -3.68 21.73 -3.15
CA GLU A 27 -4.78 22.67 -2.93
C GLU A 27 -6.14 22.00 -3.11
N GLN A 28 -6.27 21.11 -4.09
CA GLN A 28 -7.52 20.36 -4.29
C GLN A 28 -7.81 19.40 -3.13
N ILE A 29 -6.78 18.75 -2.56
CA ILE A 29 -6.94 17.93 -1.36
C ILE A 29 -7.48 18.76 -0.20
N GLU A 30 -6.97 19.97 0.02
CA GLU A 30 -7.45 20.84 1.12
C GLU A 30 -8.90 21.30 0.94
N ARG A 31 -9.32 21.54 -0.31
CA ARG A 31 -10.68 22.00 -0.61
C ARG A 31 -11.69 20.84 -0.67
N PHE A 32 -11.22 19.60 -0.73
CA PHE A 32 -12.08 18.44 -0.88
C PHE A 32 -12.87 18.17 0.42
N SER A 33 -14.19 18.29 0.33
CA SER A 33 -15.11 18.05 1.45
C SER A 33 -15.55 16.58 1.53
N GLY A 34 -14.59 15.65 1.57
CA GLY A 34 -14.85 14.21 1.63
C GLY A 34 -13.68 13.41 2.18
N VAL A 35 -13.76 12.08 2.08
CA VAL A 35 -12.70 11.16 2.55
C VAL A 35 -11.81 10.76 1.38
N ILE A 36 -10.51 10.95 1.52
CA ILE A 36 -9.50 10.49 0.56
C ILE A 36 -8.77 9.28 1.14
N ILE A 37 -8.72 8.21 0.35
CA ILE A 37 -7.89 7.03 0.65
C ILE A 37 -6.83 6.95 -0.44
N ALA A 38 -5.57 6.91 -0.03
CA ALA A 38 -4.43 6.75 -0.92
C ALA A 38 -3.55 5.59 -0.46
N THR A 39 -2.91 4.93 -1.42
CA THR A 39 -1.96 3.83 -1.16
C THR A 39 -0.65 4.15 -1.86
N THR A 40 0.48 3.94 -1.18
CA THR A 40 1.82 4.07 -1.77
C THR A 40 2.73 2.96 -1.24
N ASN A 41 3.62 2.48 -2.11
CA ASN A 41 4.69 1.55 -1.72
C ASN A 41 5.98 2.30 -1.36
N PHE A 42 6.05 3.63 -1.55
CA PHE A 42 7.25 4.44 -1.38
C PHE A 42 6.98 5.66 -0.50
N LEU A 43 6.55 5.42 0.74
CA LEU A 43 6.25 6.49 1.70
C LEU A 43 7.44 7.44 1.93
N GLU A 44 8.68 6.92 1.91
CA GLU A 44 9.90 7.72 2.10
C GLU A 44 10.15 8.72 0.96
N SER A 45 9.69 8.40 -0.25
CA SER A 45 9.82 9.27 -1.41
C SER A 45 8.76 10.38 -1.43
N LEU A 46 7.75 10.30 -0.57
CA LEU A 46 6.61 11.19 -0.58
C LEU A 46 6.98 12.57 0.00
N ASP A 47 6.66 13.63 -0.73
CA ASP A 47 6.97 15.00 -0.31
C ASP A 47 6.36 15.32 1.08
N SER A 48 7.14 16.00 1.92
CA SER A 48 6.75 16.26 3.31
C SER A 48 5.45 17.08 3.45
N ALA A 49 5.15 17.98 2.50
CA ALA A 49 3.92 18.78 2.51
C ALA A 49 2.70 17.89 2.22
N PHE A 50 2.83 16.95 1.27
CA PHE A 50 1.80 15.93 1.02
C PHE A 50 1.57 15.05 2.22
N SER A 51 2.66 14.57 2.84
CA SER A 51 2.56 13.69 4.01
C SER A 51 1.80 14.35 5.16
N ARG A 52 1.89 15.67 5.32
CA ARG A 52 1.17 16.42 6.38
C ARG A 52 -0.34 16.57 6.13
N ARG A 53 -0.83 16.32 4.91
CA ARG A 53 -2.26 16.42 4.56
C ARG A 53 -3.06 15.15 4.81
N PHE A 54 -2.40 14.07 5.21
CA PHE A 54 -3.06 12.83 5.62
C PHE A 54 -3.10 12.73 7.13
N ASP A 55 -4.32 12.71 7.68
CA ASP A 55 -4.56 12.57 9.13
C ASP A 55 -4.08 11.20 9.64
N TYR A 56 -4.27 10.15 8.85
CA TYR A 56 -3.90 8.78 9.19
C TYR A 56 -2.87 8.22 8.21
N LYS A 57 -1.80 7.66 8.78
CA LYS A 57 -0.75 6.94 8.03
C LYS A 57 -0.68 5.53 8.59
N ILE A 58 -1.25 4.59 7.85
CA ILE A 58 -1.35 3.19 8.26
C ILE A 58 -0.30 2.40 7.49
N GLU A 59 0.68 1.87 8.20
CA GLU A 59 1.70 1.01 7.64
C GLU A 59 1.15 -0.42 7.49
N PHE A 60 1.27 -0.99 6.29
CA PHE A 60 0.98 -2.39 6.03
C PHE A 60 2.28 -3.18 6.00
N LYS A 61 2.49 -4.00 7.03
CA LYS A 61 3.62 -4.92 7.10
C LYS A 61 3.29 -6.22 6.38
N LYS A 62 4.33 -6.97 5.99
CA LYS A 62 4.14 -8.36 5.56
C LYS A 62 3.45 -9.15 6.67
N PRO A 63 2.51 -10.04 6.33
CA PRO A 63 1.76 -10.80 7.34
C PRO A 63 2.70 -11.71 8.13
N ASP A 64 2.54 -11.74 9.44
CA ASP A 64 3.23 -12.70 10.29
C ASP A 64 2.62 -14.10 10.15
N PHE A 65 3.15 -15.08 10.89
CA PHE A 65 2.63 -16.45 10.86
C PHE A 65 1.11 -16.51 11.17
N LYS A 66 0.65 -15.76 12.20
CA LYS A 66 -0.75 -15.78 12.63
C LYS A 66 -1.65 -15.10 11.60
N ASP A 67 -1.17 -14.04 10.98
CA ASP A 67 -1.88 -13.38 9.89
C ASP A 67 -1.99 -14.29 8.67
N ARG A 68 -0.90 -14.96 8.28
CA ARG A 68 -0.90 -15.93 7.17
C ARG A 68 -1.84 -17.11 7.44
N LEU A 69 -1.87 -17.61 8.67
CA LEU A 69 -2.82 -18.65 9.08
C LEU A 69 -4.27 -18.20 8.84
N LYS A 70 -4.64 -17.00 9.31
CA LYS A 70 -5.98 -16.45 9.08
C LYS A 70 -6.30 -16.24 7.60
N ILE A 71 -5.31 -15.81 6.81
CA ILE A 71 -5.47 -15.64 5.36
C ILE A 71 -5.77 -17.00 4.72
N TRP A 72 -4.97 -18.03 5.02
CA TRP A 72 -5.21 -19.38 4.53
C TRP A 72 -6.56 -19.92 4.96
N GLU A 73 -6.95 -19.79 6.23
CA GLU A 73 -8.25 -20.26 6.74
C GLU A 73 -9.43 -19.57 6.02
N LYS A 74 -9.24 -18.31 5.66
CA LYS A 74 -10.26 -17.51 4.96
C LYS A 74 -10.40 -17.91 3.50
N PHE A 75 -9.30 -18.22 2.81
CA PHE A 75 -9.30 -18.45 1.36
C PHE A 75 -9.30 -19.93 0.96
N LEU A 76 -8.91 -20.84 1.85
CA LEU A 76 -9.05 -22.27 1.58
C LEU A 76 -10.53 -22.66 1.50
N PRO A 77 -10.93 -23.44 0.47
CA PRO A 77 -12.31 -23.85 0.34
C PRO A 77 -12.72 -24.77 1.50
N LYS A 78 -13.75 -24.39 2.25
CA LYS A 78 -14.27 -25.17 3.38
C LYS A 78 -14.76 -26.58 3.02
N LYS A 79 -15.03 -26.84 1.74
CA LYS A 79 -15.55 -28.11 1.21
C LYS A 79 -14.56 -28.83 0.29
N ALA A 80 -13.32 -28.35 0.18
CA ALA A 80 -12.31 -29.07 -0.57
C ALA A 80 -11.96 -30.41 0.13
N LEU A 81 -11.62 -31.40 -0.68
CA LEU A 81 -11.04 -32.64 -0.18
C LEU A 81 -9.56 -32.40 0.04
N PHE A 82 -9.15 -32.46 1.31
CA PHE A 82 -7.75 -32.39 1.70
C PHE A 82 -7.23 -33.79 2.01
N GLU A 83 -5.94 -34.00 1.84
CA GLU A 83 -5.28 -35.23 2.29
C GLU A 83 -5.35 -35.35 3.81
N LYS A 84 -5.23 -36.57 4.32
CA LYS A 84 -5.40 -36.88 5.76
C LYS A 84 -4.44 -36.08 6.64
N ASP A 85 -3.24 -35.80 6.15
CA ASP A 85 -2.17 -35.11 6.87
C ASP A 85 -2.04 -33.64 6.47
N PHE A 86 -3.08 -33.06 5.85
CA PHE A 86 -3.10 -31.65 5.49
C PHE A 86 -3.07 -30.76 6.75
N ASP A 87 -2.02 -29.96 6.88
CA ASP A 87 -1.86 -29.01 7.97
C ASP A 87 -1.56 -27.60 7.44
N ILE A 88 -2.51 -26.70 7.67
CA ILE A 88 -2.44 -25.29 7.31
C ILE A 88 -1.31 -24.54 8.04
N ASN A 89 -0.86 -25.03 9.20
CA ASN A 89 0.26 -24.45 9.93
C ASN A 89 1.55 -24.59 9.13
N ILE A 90 1.72 -25.70 8.39
CA ILE A 90 2.87 -25.90 7.51
C ILE A 90 2.89 -24.82 6.42
N LEU A 91 1.76 -24.56 5.78
CA LEU A 91 1.63 -23.51 4.76
C LEU A 91 1.89 -22.11 5.33
N SER A 92 1.54 -21.88 6.60
CA SER A 92 1.69 -20.59 7.27
C SER A 92 3.15 -20.28 7.66
N ASN A 93 4.05 -21.27 7.62
CA ASN A 93 5.48 -21.04 7.86
C ASN A 93 6.19 -20.33 6.70
N TYR A 94 5.68 -20.41 5.48
CA TYR A 94 6.27 -19.73 4.33
C TYR A 94 6.03 -18.23 4.39
N GLU A 95 7.07 -17.42 4.17
CA GLU A 95 7.01 -15.95 4.19
C GLU A 95 6.37 -15.35 2.93
N LEU A 96 5.10 -15.69 2.72
CA LEU A 96 4.30 -15.25 1.59
C LEU A 96 3.57 -13.96 1.92
N SER A 97 3.48 -13.07 0.94
CA SER A 97 2.53 -11.95 0.97
C SER A 97 1.09 -12.45 0.81
N GLY A 98 0.11 -11.66 1.24
CA GLY A 98 -1.30 -12.01 1.04
C GLY A 98 -1.66 -12.26 -0.43
N ALA A 99 -1.04 -11.50 -1.36
CA ALA A 99 -1.25 -11.68 -2.80
C ALA A 99 -0.72 -13.05 -3.30
N GLN A 100 0.42 -13.52 -2.78
CA GLN A 100 0.99 -14.83 -3.13
C GLN A 100 0.21 -16.01 -2.53
N ILE A 101 -0.55 -15.80 -1.45
CA ILE A 101 -1.44 -16.83 -0.90
C ILE A 101 -2.72 -16.97 -1.74
N LEU A 102 -3.09 -15.91 -2.45
CA LEU A 102 -4.35 -15.78 -3.18
C LEU A 102 -4.26 -16.16 -4.67
N MET A 103 -3.09 -15.96 -5.29
CA MET A 103 -2.81 -16.28 -6.70
C MET A 103 -2.20 -17.67 -6.84
#